data_AF-A0A966UUR6-F1
#
_entry.id   AF-A0A966UUR6-F1
#
_cell.length_a   1.000
_cell.length_b   1.000
_cell.length_c   1.000
_cell.angle_alpha   90.00
_cell.angle_beta   90.00
_cell.angle_gamma   90.00
#
_symmetry.space_group_name_H-M   'P 1'
#
loop_
_entity.id
_entity.type
_entity.pdbx_description
1 polymer ?
#
loop_
_entity_poly.entity_id
_entity_poly.type
_entity_poly.pdbx_seq_one_letter_code
_entity_poly.pdbx_strand_id
1 'polypeptide(L)'
;MNVEFLTRSGIAEMEKALANAKTVEQYETGKLKGLVPRQAIRSSRFETNEPPNLNGLISPKDDAEASRLIHGWLRRMDPSSAADGRLWTLLSHHTFADYSAGRWGGSVAESSKKQNVILTRFFMRGDSIERLFRNSIGRLWWFGHVCFDENRADPYELLPVLLSLQDIQSALLERRIGMCRPLLTAVLELVQEFGGVKGEVIKEVGRSANFIGGGVVLDCLTKDELKNRLRAMFK
;
A
#
# COMPACT_ATOMS: atom_id res chain seq x y z
N MET A 1 2.02 22.80 -6.12
CA MET A 1 0.71 22.46 -6.74
C MET A 1 -0.17 21.76 -5.72
N ASN A 2 -1.49 21.88 -5.83
CA ASN A 2 -2.40 21.19 -4.92
C ASN A 2 -2.62 19.75 -5.37
N VAL A 3 -2.64 18.81 -4.43
CA VAL A 3 -3.00 17.42 -4.71
C VAL A 3 -4.48 17.35 -5.09
N GLU A 4 -4.77 16.70 -6.21
CA GLU A 4 -6.13 16.50 -6.69
C GLU A 4 -6.70 15.15 -6.22
N PHE A 5 -8.03 15.05 -6.20
CA PHE A 5 -8.75 13.83 -5.88
C PHE A 5 -10.11 13.80 -6.60
N LEU A 6 -10.75 12.63 -6.68
CA LEU A 6 -12.07 12.47 -7.30
C LEU A 6 -13.23 12.71 -6.33
N THR A 7 -14.37 13.20 -6.80
CA THR A 7 -15.61 13.15 -6.01
C THR A 7 -16.08 11.70 -5.86
N ARG A 8 -16.86 11.42 -4.80
CA ARG A 8 -17.49 10.09 -4.62
C ARG A 8 -18.41 9.73 -5.79
N SER A 9 -19.11 10.72 -6.35
CA SER A 9 -19.97 10.52 -7.52
C SER A 9 -19.19 10.13 -8.77
N GLY A 10 -18.03 10.77 -9.02
CA GLY A 10 -17.17 10.40 -10.15
C GLY A 10 -16.60 9.00 -10.02
N ILE A 11 -16.22 8.59 -8.81
CA ILE A 11 -15.80 7.20 -8.57
C ILE A 11 -16.94 6.23 -8.81
N ALA A 12 -18.15 6.52 -8.32
CA ALA A 12 -19.31 5.67 -8.55
C ALA A 12 -19.68 5.57 -10.04
N GLU A 13 -19.50 6.64 -10.82
CA GLU A 13 -19.65 6.63 -12.28
C GLU A 13 -18.62 5.69 -12.94
N MET A 14 -17.34 5.83 -12.57
CA MET A 14 -16.26 4.98 -13.07
C MET A 14 -16.46 3.50 -12.70
N GLU A 15 -16.90 3.20 -11.47
CA GLU A 15 -17.20 1.83 -11.05
C GLU A 15 -18.37 1.23 -11.86
N LYS A 16 -19.43 1.99 -12.10
CA LYS A 16 -20.55 1.56 -12.96
C LYS A 16 -20.09 1.27 -14.40
N ALA A 17 -19.16 2.07 -14.92
CA ALA A 17 -18.61 1.88 -16.27
C ALA A 17 -17.86 0.56 -16.45
N LEU A 18 -17.43 -0.11 -15.37
CA LEU A 18 -16.79 -1.43 -15.43
C LEU A 18 -17.74 -2.55 -15.91
N ALA A 19 -19.05 -2.32 -15.93
CA ALA A 19 -20.00 -3.23 -16.56
C ALA A 19 -19.81 -3.37 -18.08
N ASN A 20 -19.13 -2.39 -18.71
CA ASN A 20 -18.80 -2.42 -20.12
C ASN A 20 -17.43 -3.07 -20.36
N ALA A 21 -17.39 -4.12 -21.19
CA ALA A 21 -16.17 -4.85 -21.52
C ALA A 21 -15.07 -3.96 -22.14
N LYS A 22 -15.45 -2.94 -22.94
CA LYS A 22 -14.49 -1.98 -23.51
C LYS A 22 -13.83 -1.11 -22.45
N THR A 23 -14.52 -0.85 -21.34
CA THR A 23 -13.92 -0.15 -20.20
C THR A 23 -12.90 -1.04 -19.51
N VAL A 24 -13.22 -2.32 -19.32
CA VAL A 24 -12.31 -3.31 -18.70
C VAL A 24 -11.04 -3.50 -19.55
N GLU A 25 -11.18 -3.60 -20.87
CA GLU A 25 -10.06 -3.73 -21.83
C GLU A 25 -9.07 -2.53 -21.75
N GLN A 26 -9.54 -1.35 -21.39
CA GLN A 26 -8.65 -0.18 -21.20
C GLN A 26 -7.68 -0.35 -20.01
N TYR A 27 -8.03 -1.18 -19.01
CA TYR A 27 -7.11 -1.51 -17.91
C TYR A 27 -6.03 -2.51 -18.30
N GLU A 28 -6.29 -3.32 -19.33
CA GLU A 28 -5.32 -4.26 -19.89
C GLU A 28 -4.34 -3.52 -20.80
N THR A 29 -4.85 -2.57 -21.59
CA THR A 29 -4.08 -1.81 -22.58
C THR A 29 -3.47 -0.51 -22.05
N GLY A 30 -3.79 -0.12 -20.81
CA GLY A 30 -3.24 1.04 -20.12
C GLY A 30 -3.83 2.40 -20.52
N LYS A 31 -4.95 2.44 -21.25
CA LYS A 31 -5.63 3.67 -21.69
C LYS A 31 -6.52 4.26 -20.59
N LEU A 32 -5.97 4.50 -19.40
CA LEU A 32 -6.74 4.83 -18.19
C LEU A 32 -7.16 6.31 -18.09
N LYS A 33 -6.31 7.24 -18.57
CA LYS A 33 -6.50 8.69 -18.34
C LYS A 33 -7.85 9.20 -18.87
N GLY A 34 -8.35 8.61 -19.97
CA GLY A 34 -9.64 8.96 -20.56
C GLY A 34 -10.86 8.47 -19.78
N LEU A 35 -10.69 7.55 -18.82
CA LEU A 35 -11.77 7.04 -17.97
C LEU A 35 -12.13 8.00 -16.83
N VAL A 36 -11.28 9.01 -16.57
CA VAL A 36 -11.44 9.93 -15.45
C VAL A 36 -12.39 11.09 -15.85
N PRO A 37 -13.56 11.23 -15.20
CA PRO A 37 -14.47 12.34 -15.50
C PRO A 37 -13.87 13.65 -15.00
N ARG A 38 -13.48 14.55 -15.91
CA ARG A 38 -12.80 15.83 -15.57
C ARG A 38 -13.60 16.68 -14.58
N GLN A 39 -14.93 16.70 -14.73
CA GLN A 39 -15.86 17.42 -13.85
C GLN A 39 -15.90 16.86 -12.42
N ALA A 40 -15.40 15.66 -12.19
CA ALA A 40 -15.32 15.02 -10.88
C ALA A 40 -13.99 15.29 -10.15
N ILE A 41 -13.02 15.95 -10.79
CA ILE A 41 -11.73 16.28 -10.16
C ILE A 41 -11.92 17.49 -9.23
N ARG A 42 -11.32 17.42 -8.04
CA ARG A 42 -11.28 18.51 -7.06
C ARG A 42 -9.84 18.68 -6.57
N SER A 43 -9.46 19.90 -6.26
CA SER A 43 -8.17 20.19 -5.62
C SER A 43 -8.32 20.19 -4.11
N SER A 44 -7.37 19.57 -3.41
CA SER A 44 -7.25 19.66 -1.96
C SER A 44 -6.53 20.94 -1.55
N ARG A 45 -6.44 21.18 -0.23
CA ARG A 45 -5.56 22.22 0.35
C ARG A 45 -4.14 21.71 0.60
N PHE A 46 -3.85 20.45 0.26
CA PHE A 46 -2.55 19.84 0.51
C PHE A 46 -1.62 20.16 -0.66
N GLU A 47 -0.62 21.00 -0.37
CA GLU A 47 0.38 21.43 -1.33
C GLU A 47 1.57 20.47 -1.40
N THR A 48 1.96 20.14 -2.62
CA THR A 48 3.15 19.34 -2.91
C THR A 48 3.88 19.83 -4.16
N ASN A 49 5.08 19.30 -4.36
CA ASN A 49 5.88 19.51 -5.56
C ASN A 49 5.37 18.62 -6.70
N GLU A 50 6.05 18.63 -7.84
CA GLU A 50 5.70 17.73 -8.93
C GLU A 50 5.77 16.25 -8.51
N PRO A 51 4.86 15.41 -9.02
CA PRO A 51 4.87 13.98 -8.72
C PRO A 51 6.16 13.33 -9.22
N PRO A 52 6.73 12.37 -8.47
CA PRO A 52 7.94 11.67 -8.89
C PRO A 52 7.70 10.82 -10.13
N ASN A 53 8.76 10.50 -10.88
CA ASN A 53 8.66 9.58 -12.00
C ASN A 53 8.77 8.13 -11.52
N LEU A 54 7.74 7.31 -11.77
CA LEU A 54 7.73 5.88 -11.45
C LEU A 54 7.97 4.98 -12.68
N ASN A 55 8.24 5.55 -13.85
CA ASN A 55 8.41 4.78 -15.08
C ASN A 55 9.57 3.79 -14.94
N GLY A 56 9.33 2.53 -15.31
CA GLY A 56 10.30 1.44 -15.21
C GLY A 56 10.34 0.74 -13.84
N LEU A 57 9.74 1.29 -12.79
CA LEU A 57 9.69 0.67 -11.46
C LEU A 57 8.52 -0.32 -11.31
N ILE A 58 8.27 -1.13 -12.34
CA ILE A 58 7.05 -1.95 -12.45
C ILE A 58 7.22 -3.39 -11.95
N SER A 59 8.37 -3.77 -11.42
CA SER A 59 8.59 -5.12 -10.87
C SER A 59 8.51 -5.12 -9.34
N PRO A 60 8.17 -6.26 -8.70
CA PRO A 60 8.11 -6.36 -7.24
C PRO A 60 9.38 -5.88 -6.51
N LYS A 61 10.56 -6.09 -7.10
CA LYS A 61 11.85 -5.63 -6.55
C LYS A 61 11.99 -4.11 -6.49
N ASP A 62 11.20 -3.38 -7.30
CA ASP A 62 11.24 -1.93 -7.40
C ASP A 62 10.24 -1.27 -6.44
N ASP A 63 9.33 -2.05 -5.81
CA ASP A 63 8.29 -1.55 -4.91
C ASP A 63 8.92 -0.71 -3.76
N ALA A 64 10.12 -1.04 -3.29
CA ALA A 64 10.80 -0.30 -2.21
C ALA A 64 11.21 1.12 -2.65
N GLU A 65 11.80 1.25 -3.84
CA GLU A 65 12.19 2.56 -4.37
C GLU A 65 10.96 3.39 -4.74
N ALA A 66 9.97 2.77 -5.38
CA ALA A 66 8.70 3.43 -5.69
C ALA A 66 7.97 3.92 -4.42
N SER A 67 8.00 3.13 -3.34
CA SER A 67 7.49 3.50 -2.02
C SER A 67 8.23 4.68 -1.40
N ARG A 68 9.57 4.70 -1.45
CA ARG A 68 10.38 5.83 -0.98
C ARG A 68 10.00 7.12 -1.72
N LEU A 69 9.85 7.05 -3.05
CA LEU A 69 9.46 8.20 -3.87
C LEU A 69 8.06 8.72 -3.54
N ILE A 70 7.06 7.83 -3.49
CA ILE A 70 5.66 8.21 -3.23
C ILE A 70 5.46 8.70 -1.79
N HIS A 71 5.99 8.00 -0.79
CA HIS A 71 5.91 8.45 0.59
C HIS A 71 6.70 9.74 0.79
N GLY A 72 7.90 9.88 0.20
CA GLY A 72 8.67 11.11 0.24
C GLY A 72 7.91 12.31 -0.34
N TRP A 73 7.26 12.12 -1.50
CA TRP A 73 6.45 13.15 -2.16
C TRP A 73 5.25 13.61 -1.33
N LEU A 74 4.57 12.68 -0.65
CA LEU A 74 3.39 12.97 0.19
C LEU A 74 3.69 12.81 1.69
N ARG A 75 4.94 13.05 2.13
CA ARG A 75 5.38 12.74 3.50
C ARG A 75 4.60 13.49 4.58
N ARG A 76 4.14 14.69 4.26
CA ARG A 76 3.37 15.55 5.16
C ARG A 76 1.88 15.18 5.24
N MET A 77 1.43 14.22 4.44
CA MET A 77 0.04 13.77 4.47
C MET A 77 -0.18 12.93 5.72
N ASP A 78 -1.26 13.19 6.44
CA ASP A 78 -1.62 12.42 7.62
C ASP A 78 -2.31 11.09 7.24
N PRO A 79 -2.26 10.06 8.11
CA PRO A 79 -2.88 8.77 7.85
C PRO A 79 -4.39 8.82 7.57
N SER A 80 -5.13 9.79 8.12
CA SER A 80 -6.57 9.91 7.91
C SER A 80 -6.89 10.38 6.49
N SER A 81 -6.14 11.38 6.00
CA SER A 81 -6.18 11.82 4.60
C SER A 81 -5.74 10.70 3.66
N ALA A 82 -4.67 9.97 4.01
CA ALA A 82 -4.16 8.84 3.25
C ALA A 82 -5.09 7.61 3.25
N ALA A 83 -6.08 7.54 4.13
CA ALA A 83 -7.10 6.49 4.09
C ALA A 83 -8.21 6.79 3.07
N ASP A 84 -8.30 8.02 2.56
CA ASP A 84 -9.32 8.39 1.58
C ASP A 84 -8.99 7.82 0.18
N GLY A 85 -9.80 6.86 -0.27
CA GLY A 85 -9.63 6.22 -1.58
C GLY A 85 -9.72 7.19 -2.77
N ARG A 86 -10.33 8.36 -2.60
CA ARG A 86 -10.55 9.33 -3.69
C ARG A 86 -9.25 9.86 -4.30
N LEU A 87 -8.25 10.05 -3.44
CA LEU A 87 -6.91 10.43 -3.86
C LEU A 87 -6.27 9.33 -4.70
N TRP A 88 -6.21 8.13 -4.13
CA TRP A 88 -5.51 7.00 -4.73
C TRP A 88 -6.15 6.50 -6.02
N THR A 89 -7.48 6.60 -6.12
CA THR A 89 -8.20 6.34 -7.36
C THR A 89 -7.79 7.32 -8.44
N LEU A 90 -7.74 8.63 -8.16
CA LEU A 90 -7.27 9.59 -9.16
C LEU A 90 -5.83 9.32 -9.57
N LEU A 91 -4.94 9.12 -8.59
CA LEU A 91 -3.52 8.88 -8.85
C LEU A 91 -3.29 7.63 -9.70
N SER A 92 -4.04 6.55 -9.45
CA SER A 92 -3.92 5.28 -10.20
C SER A 92 -4.46 5.37 -11.63
N HIS A 93 -5.42 6.24 -11.90
CA HIS A 93 -6.06 6.36 -13.23
C HIS A 93 -5.55 7.53 -14.06
N HIS A 94 -4.88 8.50 -13.44
CA HIS A 94 -4.44 9.73 -14.09
C HIS A 94 -2.93 9.98 -13.94
N THR A 95 -2.49 10.40 -12.75
CA THR A 95 -1.12 10.86 -12.50
C THR A 95 -0.08 9.77 -12.72
N PHE A 96 -0.35 8.55 -12.23
CA PHE A 96 0.52 7.38 -12.36
C PHE A 96 -0.14 6.26 -13.16
N ALA A 97 -1.02 6.62 -14.10
CA ALA A 97 -1.74 5.67 -14.95
C ALA A 97 -0.80 4.67 -15.64
N ASP A 98 0.32 5.18 -16.16
CA ASP A 98 1.30 4.38 -16.93
C ASP A 98 2.00 3.35 -16.02
N TYR A 99 2.37 3.75 -14.79
CA TYR A 99 2.87 2.83 -13.76
C TYR A 99 1.80 1.81 -13.35
N SER A 100 0.59 2.25 -13.02
CA SER A 100 -0.47 1.36 -12.52
C SER A 100 -0.88 0.32 -13.57
N ALA A 101 -0.98 0.71 -14.83
CA ALA A 101 -1.23 -0.19 -15.94
C ALA A 101 -0.04 -1.11 -16.21
N GLY A 102 1.19 -0.58 -16.25
CA GLY A 102 2.39 -1.40 -16.44
C GLY A 102 2.58 -2.46 -15.36
N ARG A 103 2.22 -2.14 -14.11
CA ARG A 103 2.36 -3.03 -12.95
C ARG A 103 1.25 -4.08 -12.85
N TRP A 104 0.01 -3.72 -13.17
CA TRP A 104 -1.18 -4.53 -12.86
C TRP A 104 -2.05 -4.91 -14.06
N GLY A 105 -1.80 -4.36 -15.25
CA GLY A 105 -2.58 -4.63 -16.47
C GLY A 105 -2.53 -6.10 -16.87
N GLY A 106 -1.37 -6.76 -16.75
CA GLY A 106 -1.23 -8.21 -16.94
C GLY A 106 -2.11 -9.01 -15.98
N SER A 107 -2.16 -8.63 -14.70
CA SER A 107 -3.04 -9.26 -13.71
C SER A 107 -4.53 -9.10 -14.03
N VAL A 108 -4.91 -7.99 -14.67
CA VAL A 108 -6.29 -7.81 -15.16
C VAL A 108 -6.53 -8.73 -16.36
N ALA A 109 -5.60 -8.79 -17.31
CA ALA A 109 -5.72 -9.60 -18.52
C ALA A 109 -5.87 -11.09 -18.21
N GLU A 110 -5.08 -11.61 -17.26
CA GLU A 110 -5.00 -13.03 -16.88
C GLU A 110 -6.14 -13.49 -15.96
N SER A 111 -6.86 -12.58 -15.30
CA SER A 111 -7.86 -12.94 -14.31
C SER A 111 -9.22 -13.27 -14.92
N SER A 112 -9.88 -14.32 -14.44
CA SER A 112 -11.30 -14.58 -14.70
C SER A 112 -12.24 -13.59 -13.98
N LYS A 113 -11.73 -12.85 -13.00
CA LYS A 113 -12.47 -11.84 -12.20
C LYS A 113 -11.87 -10.44 -12.40
N LYS A 114 -11.73 -10.01 -13.66
CA LYS A 114 -11.09 -8.75 -14.07
C LYS A 114 -11.56 -7.53 -13.28
N GLN A 115 -12.88 -7.37 -13.12
CA GLN A 115 -13.47 -6.27 -12.36
C GLN A 115 -12.99 -6.25 -10.90
N ASN A 116 -12.85 -7.40 -10.25
CA ASN A 116 -12.37 -7.45 -8.86
C ASN A 116 -10.89 -7.02 -8.76
N VAL A 117 -10.06 -7.41 -9.73
CA VAL A 117 -8.66 -6.95 -9.80
C VAL A 117 -8.63 -5.43 -10.00
N ILE A 118 -9.46 -4.91 -10.91
CA ILE A 118 -9.55 -3.46 -11.17
C ILE A 118 -9.95 -2.70 -9.91
N LEU A 119 -11.04 -3.10 -9.25
CA LEU A 119 -11.54 -2.46 -8.03
C LEU A 119 -10.50 -2.49 -6.89
N THR A 120 -9.73 -3.57 -6.80
CA THR A 120 -8.69 -3.75 -5.78
C THR A 120 -7.46 -2.89 -6.06
N ARG A 121 -6.95 -2.93 -7.30
CA ARG A 121 -5.68 -2.28 -7.67
C ARG A 121 -5.82 -0.82 -8.04
N PHE A 122 -6.99 -0.37 -8.51
CA PHE A 122 -7.14 0.99 -9.03
C PHE A 122 -8.12 1.86 -8.22
N PHE A 123 -9.10 1.28 -7.51
CA PHE A 123 -10.16 2.06 -6.83
C PHE A 123 -10.01 2.16 -5.31
N MET A 124 -9.12 1.37 -4.69
CA MET A 124 -8.98 1.31 -3.23
C MET A 124 -10.33 1.10 -2.51
N ARG A 125 -11.18 0.28 -3.12
CA ARG A 125 -12.58 0.06 -2.71
C ARG A 125 -12.68 -0.77 -1.43
N GLY A 126 -13.71 -0.50 -0.64
CA GLY A 126 -14.06 -1.20 0.60
C GLY A 126 -13.64 -0.44 1.85
N ASP A 127 -13.87 -1.06 3.01
CA ASP A 127 -13.58 -0.45 4.32
C ASP A 127 -12.53 -1.23 5.13
N SER A 128 -12.08 -2.38 4.60
CA SER A 128 -11.03 -3.18 5.25
C SER A 128 -9.67 -2.48 5.17
N ILE A 129 -8.78 -2.81 6.10
CA ILE A 129 -7.43 -2.25 6.12
C ILE A 129 -6.59 -2.74 4.93
N GLU A 130 -6.89 -3.92 4.40
CA GLU A 130 -6.19 -4.52 3.27
C GLU A 130 -6.18 -3.60 2.03
N ARG A 131 -7.24 -2.81 1.84
CA ARG A 131 -7.34 -1.89 0.68
C ARG A 131 -6.20 -0.89 0.64
N LEU A 132 -5.69 -0.46 1.81
CA LEU A 132 -4.57 0.47 1.94
C LEU A 132 -3.30 -0.09 1.29
N PHE A 133 -3.10 -1.40 1.40
CA PHE A 133 -1.90 -2.12 0.95
C PHE A 133 -2.08 -2.83 -0.40
N ARG A 134 -3.26 -2.73 -1.02
CA ARG A 134 -3.58 -3.39 -2.29
C ARG A 134 -3.73 -2.43 -3.46
N ASN A 135 -4.13 -1.17 -3.25
CA ASN A 135 -4.18 -0.16 -4.31
C ASN A 135 -2.78 0.08 -4.90
N SER A 136 -2.70 0.26 -6.22
CA SER A 136 -1.46 0.37 -6.99
C SER A 136 -0.51 1.45 -6.51
N ILE A 137 -1.03 2.62 -6.13
CA ILE A 137 -0.25 3.77 -5.63
C ILE A 137 -0.37 3.90 -4.12
N GLY A 138 -1.57 3.74 -3.57
CA GLY A 138 -1.82 3.83 -2.14
C GLY A 138 -0.93 2.89 -1.33
N ARG A 139 -0.73 1.65 -1.80
CA ARG A 139 0.17 0.70 -1.13
C ARG A 139 1.59 1.23 -0.99
N LEU A 140 2.08 1.93 -2.00
CA LEU A 140 3.43 2.46 -1.99
C LEU A 140 3.61 3.50 -0.88
N TRP A 141 2.64 4.39 -0.73
CA TRP A 141 2.62 5.37 0.36
C TRP A 141 2.53 4.68 1.72
N TRP A 142 1.61 3.72 1.87
CA TRP A 142 1.40 3.04 3.16
C TRP A 142 2.60 2.20 3.59
N PHE A 143 3.28 1.50 2.66
CA PHE A 143 4.55 0.81 2.98
C PHE A 143 5.62 1.78 3.44
N GLY A 144 5.80 2.90 2.73
CA GLY A 144 6.72 3.95 3.15
C GLY A 144 6.35 4.52 4.52
N HIS A 145 5.07 4.78 4.75
CA HIS A 145 4.59 5.36 6.01
C HIS A 145 4.86 4.47 7.22
N VAL A 146 4.56 3.17 7.13
CA VAL A 146 4.72 2.26 8.27
C VAL A 146 6.19 1.93 8.56
N CYS A 147 7.08 2.03 7.57
CA CYS A 147 8.51 1.80 7.74
C CYS A 147 9.33 3.08 8.02
N PHE A 148 8.77 4.27 7.74
CA PHE A 148 9.51 5.51 7.91
C PHE A 148 9.80 5.81 9.38
N ASP A 149 11.07 6.05 9.69
CA ASP A 149 11.57 6.45 11.01
C ASP A 149 12.73 7.44 10.85
N GLU A 150 12.47 8.71 11.16
CA GLU A 150 13.43 9.80 10.98
C GLU A 150 14.67 9.71 11.87
N ASN A 151 14.66 8.85 12.90
CA ASN A 151 15.78 8.66 13.81
C ASN A 151 16.80 7.64 13.30
N ARG A 152 16.52 6.96 12.19
CA ARG A 152 17.44 6.01 11.54
C ARG A 152 18.34 6.70 10.53
N ALA A 153 19.53 6.13 10.30
CA ALA A 153 20.49 6.66 9.32
C ALA A 153 19.91 6.68 7.90
N ASP A 154 19.22 5.61 7.50
CA ASP A 154 18.30 5.60 6.36
C ASP A 154 16.87 5.49 6.91
N PRO A 155 16.03 6.55 6.79
CA PRO A 155 14.67 6.52 7.31
C PRO A 155 13.77 5.43 6.71
N TYR A 156 14.17 4.81 5.61
CA TYR A 156 13.45 3.72 4.96
C TYR A 156 14.16 2.37 5.06
N GLU A 157 15.15 2.18 5.95
CA GLU A 157 15.98 0.97 5.97
C GLU A 157 15.20 -0.35 6.15
N LEU A 158 14.02 -0.31 6.78
CA LEU A 158 13.17 -1.49 6.98
C LEU A 158 12.22 -1.78 5.82
N LEU A 159 12.11 -0.86 4.85
CA LEU A 159 11.21 -1.01 3.70
C LEU A 159 11.60 -2.18 2.78
N PRO A 160 12.88 -2.41 2.44
CA PRO A 160 13.28 -3.61 1.71
C PRO A 160 12.97 -4.91 2.48
N VAL A 161 13.06 -4.88 3.81
CA VAL A 161 12.74 -6.05 4.66
C VAL A 161 11.24 -6.35 4.60
N LEU A 162 10.40 -5.32 4.73
CA LEU A 162 8.94 -5.46 4.60
C LEU A 162 8.53 -6.06 3.25
N LEU A 163 9.22 -5.67 2.18
CA LEU A 163 8.91 -6.07 0.80
C LEU A 163 9.63 -7.35 0.35
N SER A 164 10.53 -7.89 1.17
CA SER A 164 11.31 -9.11 0.86
C SER A 164 10.46 -10.37 0.75
N LEU A 165 9.30 -10.40 1.43
CA LEU A 165 8.42 -11.56 1.46
C LEU A 165 6.95 -11.14 1.55
N GLN A 166 6.12 -11.63 0.63
CA GLN A 166 4.69 -11.32 0.59
C GLN A 166 3.95 -11.72 1.87
N ASP A 167 4.38 -12.81 2.52
CA ASP A 167 3.79 -13.26 3.79
C ASP A 167 3.96 -12.24 4.92
N ILE A 168 4.99 -11.38 4.89
CA ILE A 168 5.15 -10.28 5.86
C ILE A 168 4.00 -9.27 5.67
N GLN A 169 3.71 -8.90 4.43
CA GLN A 169 2.64 -7.96 4.11
C GLN A 169 1.27 -8.54 4.49
N SER A 170 1.00 -9.79 4.12
CA SER A 170 -0.32 -10.41 4.37
C SER A 170 -0.54 -10.76 5.84
N ALA A 171 0.48 -11.23 6.57
CA ALA A 171 0.34 -11.59 7.97
C ALA A 171 0.29 -10.38 8.91
N LEU A 172 1.00 -9.29 8.56
CA LEU A 172 1.11 -8.10 9.41
C LEU A 172 0.21 -6.96 8.94
N LEU A 173 0.33 -6.51 7.69
CA LEU A 173 -0.29 -5.26 7.22
C LEU A 173 -1.74 -5.41 6.75
N GLU A 174 -2.08 -6.55 6.16
CA GLU A 174 -3.48 -6.87 5.80
C GLU A 174 -4.33 -7.18 7.05
N ARG A 175 -3.72 -7.18 8.24
CA ARG A 175 -4.38 -7.26 9.53
C ARG A 175 -4.17 -5.95 10.28
N ARG A 176 -5.12 -5.56 11.13
CA ARG A 176 -4.99 -4.30 11.91
C ARG A 176 -3.75 -4.27 12.83
N ILE A 177 -3.20 -5.43 13.18
CA ILE A 177 -2.00 -5.55 14.03
C ILE A 177 -0.75 -4.88 13.44
N GLY A 178 -0.56 -4.87 12.12
CA GLY A 178 0.60 -4.25 11.49
C GLY A 178 0.62 -2.73 11.59
N MET A 179 -0.47 -2.11 12.05
CA MET A 179 -0.52 -0.68 12.35
C MET A 179 0.12 -0.33 13.69
N CYS A 180 0.37 -1.32 14.55
CA CYS A 180 1.16 -1.13 15.76
C CYS A 180 2.63 -0.99 15.36
N ARG A 181 3.11 0.26 15.31
CA ARG A 181 4.49 0.58 14.89
C ARG A 181 5.55 -0.17 15.71
N PRO A 182 5.49 -0.24 17.06
CA PRO A 182 6.47 -1.01 17.83
C PRO A 182 6.53 -2.48 17.42
N LEU A 183 5.38 -3.12 17.16
CA LEU A 183 5.30 -4.50 16.72
C LEU A 183 5.92 -4.68 15.33
N LEU A 184 5.49 -3.86 14.36
CA LEU A 184 5.99 -3.99 12.99
C LEU A 184 7.51 -3.80 12.96
N THR A 185 8.03 -2.77 13.61
CA THR A 185 9.47 -2.51 13.70
C THR A 185 10.21 -3.66 14.37
N ALA A 186 9.69 -4.20 15.47
CA ALA A 186 10.30 -5.35 16.15
C ALA A 186 10.40 -6.58 15.24
N VAL A 187 9.32 -6.88 14.49
CA VAL A 187 9.30 -8.02 13.56
C VAL A 187 10.27 -7.81 12.41
N LEU A 188 10.30 -6.63 11.79
CA LEU A 188 11.21 -6.34 10.67
C LEU A 188 12.68 -6.36 11.11
N GLU A 189 13.00 -5.83 12.29
CA GLU A 189 14.35 -5.93 12.85
C GLU A 189 14.76 -7.40 13.10
N LEU A 190 13.85 -8.26 13.57
CA LEU A 190 14.13 -9.69 13.73
C LEU A 190 14.37 -10.39 12.39
N VAL A 191 13.56 -10.10 11.37
CA VAL A 191 13.79 -10.63 10.02
C VAL A 191 15.19 -10.23 9.51
N GLN A 192 15.58 -8.98 9.73
CA GLN A 192 16.89 -8.47 9.31
C GLN A 192 18.04 -9.12 10.08
N GLU A 193 17.94 -9.24 11.41
CA GLU A 193 18.96 -9.85 12.27
C GLU A 193 19.23 -11.32 11.93
N PHE A 194 18.20 -12.06 11.53
CA PHE A 194 18.32 -13.47 11.16
C PHE A 194 18.63 -13.69 9.67
N GLY A 195 18.81 -12.61 8.90
CA GLY A 195 19.16 -12.68 7.47
C GLY A 195 18.03 -13.18 6.58
N GLY A 196 16.77 -13.06 7.03
CA GLY A 196 15.59 -13.55 6.34
C GLY A 196 14.72 -14.45 7.23
N VAL A 197 13.62 -14.92 6.66
CA VAL A 197 12.61 -15.71 7.40
C VAL A 197 11.77 -16.54 6.44
N LYS A 198 11.26 -17.68 6.90
CA LYS A 198 10.27 -18.47 6.15
C LYS A 198 8.86 -17.90 6.34
N GLY A 199 8.00 -18.05 5.34
CA GLY A 199 6.62 -17.56 5.38
C GLY A 199 5.79 -18.15 6.52
N GLU A 200 6.03 -19.41 6.87
CA GLU A 200 5.37 -20.11 7.98
C GLU A 200 5.66 -19.43 9.33
N VAL A 201 6.92 -19.06 9.56
CA VAL A 201 7.35 -18.36 10.78
C VAL A 201 6.66 -17.00 10.87
N ILE A 202 6.57 -16.26 9.77
CA ILE A 202 5.86 -14.97 9.74
C ILE A 202 4.36 -15.12 10.03
N LYS A 203 3.72 -16.16 9.49
CA LYS A 203 2.32 -16.48 9.81
C LYS A 203 2.14 -16.82 11.28
N GLU A 204 3.10 -17.52 11.88
CA GLU A 204 3.13 -17.80 13.31
C GLU A 204 3.31 -16.53 14.14
N VAL A 205 4.25 -15.66 13.76
CA VAL A 205 4.45 -14.35 14.41
C VAL A 205 3.16 -13.54 14.38
N GLY A 206 2.47 -13.48 13.24
CA GLY A 206 1.17 -12.81 13.13
C GLY A 206 0.08 -13.44 14.02
N ARG A 207 0.08 -14.77 14.21
CA ARG A 207 -0.83 -15.45 15.15
C ARG A 207 -0.48 -15.12 16.61
N SER A 208 0.80 -15.15 16.95
CA SER A 208 1.32 -14.82 18.28
C SER A 208 1.02 -13.37 18.65
N ALA A 209 1.26 -12.42 17.74
CA ALA A 209 0.93 -11.01 17.95
C ALA A 209 -0.57 -10.78 18.19
N ASN A 210 -1.45 -11.45 17.43
CA ASN A 210 -2.89 -11.41 17.68
C ASN A 210 -3.26 -11.97 19.07
N PHE A 211 -2.61 -13.06 19.48
CA PHE A 211 -2.84 -13.66 20.81
C PHE A 211 -2.40 -12.71 21.93
N ILE A 212 -1.21 -12.11 21.83
CA ILE A 212 -0.73 -11.10 22.79
C ILE A 212 -1.70 -9.91 22.85
N GLY A 213 -2.17 -9.45 21.69
CA GLY A 213 -3.14 -8.36 21.57
C GLY A 213 -4.51 -8.65 22.18
N GLY A 214 -4.85 -9.92 22.42
CA GLY A 214 -6.06 -10.31 23.14
C GLY A 214 -5.97 -10.13 24.66
N GLY A 215 -4.75 -10.12 25.22
CA GLY A 215 -4.51 -9.96 26.66
C GLY A 215 -3.98 -8.57 27.06
N VAL A 216 -3.33 -7.85 26.14
CA VAL A 216 -2.73 -6.53 26.38
C VAL A 216 -2.91 -5.66 25.13
N VAL A 217 -3.13 -4.36 25.30
CA VAL A 217 -3.08 -3.39 24.19
C VAL A 217 -1.65 -3.32 23.65
N LEU A 218 -1.44 -3.78 22.42
CA LEU A 218 -0.10 -3.90 21.82
C LEU A 218 0.67 -2.57 21.79
N ASP A 219 -0.03 -1.46 21.63
CA ASP A 219 0.57 -0.11 21.62
C ASP A 219 1.15 0.31 22.97
N CYS A 220 0.82 -0.40 24.06
CA CYS A 220 1.43 -0.18 25.38
C CYS A 220 2.74 -0.94 25.57
N LEU A 221 3.08 -1.88 24.67
CA LEU A 221 4.34 -2.62 24.73
C LEU A 221 5.41 -1.89 23.93
N THR A 222 6.61 -1.83 24.50
CA THR A 222 7.77 -1.29 23.80
C THR A 222 8.23 -2.23 22.69
N LYS A 223 8.94 -1.67 21.71
CA LYS A 223 9.57 -2.45 20.62
C LYS A 223 10.43 -3.59 21.19
N ASP A 224 11.24 -3.32 22.21
CA ASP A 224 12.17 -4.30 22.77
C ASP A 224 11.46 -5.43 23.52
N GLU A 225 10.37 -5.13 24.24
CA GLU A 225 9.52 -6.17 24.86
C GLU A 225 8.90 -7.09 23.81
N LEU A 226 8.35 -6.52 22.73
CA LEU A 226 7.76 -7.29 21.63
C LEU A 226 8.82 -8.13 20.93
N LYS A 227 9.99 -7.54 20.66
CA LYS A 227 11.12 -8.23 20.06
C LYS A 227 11.57 -9.43 20.89
N ASN A 228 11.71 -9.25 22.21
CA ASN A 228 12.08 -10.33 23.13
C ASN A 228 11.06 -11.46 23.16
N ARG A 229 9.76 -11.14 23.15
CA ARG A 229 8.67 -12.13 23.12
C ARG A 229 8.63 -12.94 21.83
N LEU A 230 8.95 -12.32 20.69
CA LEU A 230 8.85 -12.94 19.37
C LEU A 230 10.13 -13.62 18.91
N ARG A 231 11.30 -13.23 19.45
CA ARG A 231 12.62 -13.70 19.00
C ARG A 231 12.77 -15.21 18.93
N ALA A 232 12.17 -15.94 19.88
CA ALA A 232 12.28 -17.41 19.93
C ALA A 232 11.67 -18.10 18.70
N MET A 233 10.74 -17.44 18.00
CA MET A 233 10.07 -17.97 16.80
C MET A 233 10.97 -17.92 15.55
N PHE A 234 12.03 -17.11 15.58
CA PHE A 234 12.96 -16.92 14.46
C PHE A 234 14.16 -17.87 14.49
N LYS A 235 14.29 -18.70 15.54
CA LYS A 235 15.35 -19.71 15.70
C LYS A 235 14.94 -21.03 15.05
#